data_AF-A0A431QAJ9-F1
#
_entry.id   AF-A0A431QAJ9-F1
#
_cell.length_a   1.000
_cell.length_b   1.000
_cell.length_c   1.000
_cell.angle_alpha   90.00
_cell.angle_beta   90.00
_cell.angle_gamma   90.00
#
_symmetry.space_group_name_H-M   'P 1'
#
loop_
_entity.id
_entity.type
_entity.pdbx_description
1 polymer ?
#
loop_
_entity_poly.entity_id
_entity_poly.type
_entity_poly.pdbx_seq_one_letter_code
_entity_poly.pdbx_strand_id
1 'polypeptide(L)' 'MTSSLFQPITLGGLTFPNRIAVAPMCQYSAEDGSASDWHLYHWMNLAMSGAGMVTV' A
#
# COMPACT_ATOMS: atom_id res chain seq x y z
N MET A 1 19.96 14.49 9.61
CA MET A 1 19.18 13.47 10.36
C MET A 1 18.09 12.96 9.43
N THR A 2 17.89 11.65 9.33
CA THR A 2 16.79 11.08 8.52
C THR A 2 15.47 11.26 9.27
N SER A 3 14.42 11.69 8.57
CA SER A 3 13.09 11.88 9.15
C SER A 3 12.51 10.57 9.66
N SER A 4 11.81 10.62 10.79
CA SER A 4 11.09 9.47 11.37
C SER A 4 10.12 8.81 10.38
N LEU A 5 9.61 9.55 9.40
CA LEU A 5 8.72 9.03 8.35
C LEU A 5 9.38 7.91 7.53
N PHE A 6 10.69 8.01 7.28
CA PHE A 6 11.45 7.07 6.43
C PHE A 6 12.24 6.04 7.23
N GLN A 7 12.00 5.94 8.54
CA GLN A 7 12.61 4.92 9.38
C GLN A 7 11.75 3.66 9.42
N PRO A 8 12.36 2.46 9.45
CA PRO A 8 11.63 1.20 9.61
C PRO A 8 10.76 1.15 10.87
N ILE A 9 9.71 0.34 10.82
CA ILE A 9 8.85 0.05 11.97
C ILE A 9 8.42 -1.42 11.95
N THR A 10 8.45 -2.08 13.11
CA THR A 10 7.98 -3.47 13.26
C THR A 10 6.63 -3.48 13.97
N LEU A 11 5.61 -4.08 13.34
CA LEU A 11 4.26 -4.24 13.88
C LEU A 11 3.83 -5.70 13.73
N GLY A 12 3.38 -6.33 14.82
CA GLY A 12 2.91 -7.72 14.78
C GLY A 12 3.93 -8.74 14.26
N GLY A 13 5.23 -8.44 14.35
CA GLY A 13 6.31 -9.29 13.84
C GLY A 13 6.74 -9.01 12.40
N LEU A 14 6.03 -8.14 11.66
CA LEU A 14 6.41 -7.72 10.31
C LEU A 14 7.14 -6.37 10.36
N THR A 15 8.26 -6.25 9.66
CA THR A 15 9.02 -5.00 9.56
C THR A 15 8.73 -4.30 8.24
N PHE A 16 8.22 -3.08 8.32
CA PHE A 16 8.01 -2.18 7.19
C PHE A 16 9.23 -1.28 6.99
N PRO A 17 9.61 -0.97 5.73
CA PRO A 17 10.81 -0.19 5.43
C PRO A 17 10.68 1.30 5.79
N ASN A 18 9.45 1.80 5.88
CA ASN A 18 9.13 3.17 6.27
C ASN A 18 7.71 3.23 6.86
N ARG A 19 7.29 4.42 7.31
CA ARG A 19 5.99 4.66 7.98
C ARG A 19 4.93 5.25 7.04
N ILE A 20 5.12 5.12 5.73
CA ILE A 20 4.16 5.57 4.72
C ILE A 20 3.22 4.41 4.44
N ALA A 21 1.93 4.63 4.69
CA ALA A 21 0.87 3.68 4.40
C ALA A 21 -0.10 4.31 3.39
N VAL A 22 -0.40 3.58 2.32
CA VAL A 22 -1.52 3.95 1.45
C VAL A 22 -2.80 3.47 2.12
N ALA A 23 -3.68 4.43 2.41
CA ALA A 23 -4.98 4.17 3.02
C ALA A 23 -5.88 3.37 2.07
N PRO A 24 -6.85 2.58 2.59
CA PRO A 24 -7.83 1.92 1.76
C PRO A 24 -8.69 2.95 1.03
N MET A 25 -8.83 2.80 -0.28
CA MET A 25 -9.61 3.68 -1.15
C MET A 25 -10.51 2.83 -2.05
N CYS A 26 -11.82 3.09 -1.99
CA CYS A 26 -12.78 2.39 -2.85
C CYS A 26 -12.54 2.75 -4.32
N GLN A 27 -12.30 1.72 -5.14
CA GLN A 27 -12.03 1.89 -6.57
C GLN A 27 -13.29 1.79 -7.44
N TYR A 28 -14.41 1.27 -6.91
CA TYR A 28 -15.68 1.10 -7.61
C TYR A 28 -15.58 0.45 -9.01
N SER A 29 -14.59 -0.43 -9.19
CA SER A 29 -14.22 -1.01 -10.50
C SER A 29 -14.29 -2.53 -10.51
N ALA A 30 -14.93 -3.12 -9.49
CA ALA A 30 -15.14 -4.56 -9.37
C ALA A 30 -16.40 -4.98 -10.11
N GLU A 31 -16.38 -6.17 -10.68
CA GLU A 31 -17.54 -6.84 -11.27
C GLU A 31 -17.89 -8.04 -10.38
N ASP A 32 -19.09 -8.05 -9.80
CA ASP A 32 -19.56 -9.06 -8.84
C ASP A 32 -18.57 -9.36 -7.70
N GLY A 33 -17.92 -8.31 -7.19
CA GLY A 33 -16.92 -8.40 -6.12
C GLY A 33 -15.56 -8.95 -6.56
N SER A 34 -15.39 -9.24 -7.85
CA SER A 34 -14.12 -9.72 -8.40
C SER A 34 -13.22 -8.55 -8.79
N ALA A 35 -11.95 -8.66 -8.43
CA ALA A 35 -10.93 -7.73 -8.87
C ALA A 35 -10.71 -7.86 -10.39
N SER A 36 -10.76 -6.74 -11.08
CA SER A 36 -10.45 -6.56 -12.50
C SER A 36 -9.01 -6.06 -12.72
N ASP A 37 -8.58 -5.98 -13.99
CA ASP A 37 -7.27 -5.43 -14.40
C ASP A 37 -7.02 -4.02 -13.85
N TRP A 38 -8.08 -3.22 -13.66
CA TRP A 38 -7.98 -1.92 -13.01
C TRP A 38 -7.26 -2.01 -11.65
N HIS A 39 -7.65 -2.98 -10.83
CA HIS A 39 -7.08 -3.18 -9.50
C HIS A 39 -5.62 -3.61 -9.58
N LEU A 40 -5.30 -4.50 -10.52
CA LEU A 40 -3.93 -4.95 -10.74
C LEU A 40 -3.02 -3.76 -11.06
N TYR A 41 -3.37 -2.94 -12.05
CA TYR A 41 -2.59 -1.76 -12.42
C TYR A 41 -2.54 -0.73 -11.31
N HIS A 42 -3.66 -0.46 -10.64
CA HIS A 42 -3.74 0.53 -9.58
C HIS A 42 -2.87 0.14 -8.37
N TRP A 43 -3.04 -1.07 -7.85
CA TRP A 43 -2.28 -1.56 -6.70
C TRP A 43 -0.79 -1.72 -7.00
N MET A 44 -0.43 -2.17 -8.21
CA MET A 44 0.99 -2.26 -8.60
C MET A 44 1.67 -0.89 -8.68
N ASN A 45 1.00 0.13 -9.23
CA ASN A 45 1.54 1.49 -9.22
C ASN A 45 1.77 2.01 -7.79
N LEU A 46 0.83 1.76 -6.87
CA LEU A 46 0.98 2.13 -5.46
C LEU A 46 2.09 1.34 -4.77
N ALA A 47 2.23 0.04 -5.05
CA ALA A 47 3.30 -0.79 -4.49
C ALA A 47 4.69 -0.33 -4.95
N MET A 48 4.80 0.22 -6.16
CA MET A 48 6.05 0.80 -6.68
C MET A 48 6.32 2.24 -6.23
N SER A 49 5.40 2.89 -5.49
CA SER A 49 5.55 4.30 -5.06
C SER A 49 6.63 4.52 -4.00
N GLY A 50 7.13 3.46 -3.37
CA GLY A 50 8.04 3.53 -2.21
C GLY A 50 7.31 3.59 -0.86
N ALA A 51 5.99 3.51 -0.83
CA ALA A 51 5.24 3.29 0.41
C ALA A 51 5.62 1.95 1.06
N GLY A 52 5.71 1.94 2.39
CA GLY A 52 6.03 0.73 3.15
C GLY A 52 4.88 -0.27 3.19
N MET A 53 3.64 0.22 3.07
CA MET A 53 2.41 -0.59 3.10
C MET A 53 1.37 -0.04 2.13
N VAL A 54 0.67 -0.95 1.44
CA VAL A 54 -0.53 -0.66 0.64
C VAL A 54 -1.69 -1.47 1.20
N THR A 55 -2.79 -0.80 1.55
CA THR A 55 -4.00 -1.44 2.08
C THR A 55 -5.05 -1.49 0.97
N VAL A 56 -5.60 -2.69 0.73
CA VAL A 56 -6.67 -2.94 -0.25
C VAL A 56 -8.02 -2.99 0.46
#